data_AF-A0A356K8C6-F1
#
_entry.id   AF-A0A356K8C6-F1
#
_cell.length_a   1.000
_cell.length_b   1.000
_cell.length_c   1.000
_cell.angle_alpha   90.00
_cell.angle_beta   90.00
_cell.angle_gamma   90.00
#
_symmetry.space_group_name_H-M   'P 1'
#
loop_
_entity.id
_entity.type
_entity.pdbx_description
1 polymer ?
#
loop_
_entity_poly.entity_id
_entity_poly.type
_entity_poly.pdbx_seq_one_letter_code
_entity_poly.pdbx_strand_id
1 'polypeptide(L)'
;CPWIERDIGIEFDKWDCPILDEDTLQSTNPEIFFGGDSALGPENIIWASAHAHKAAISMHLFCQGKNVKEERPPEGVNLLSQKMGIHEWSYDAEHDPSVRHIVPHADKEVSLKNIKVEVELGFDEKLGFDEAQRCLNCDVQTVFTDRLCIECDACVDICPMDCISFTDNAEESSMRPVLMAPATNLEQDLYVSGHLETGRVMVKDEDVCLHCGLCAERCPTNAWDMQKSVIHIPQMGSYAE
;
A
#
# COMPACT_ATOMS: atom_id res chain seq x y z
N CYS A 1 -25.57 -19.99 10.51
CA CYS A 1 -25.48 -20.71 9.22
C CYS A 1 -26.37 -21.96 9.17
N PRO A 2 -27.67 -21.84 8.80
CA PRO A 2 -28.59 -22.99 8.72
C PRO A 2 -28.28 -23.98 7.58
N TRP A 3 -27.38 -23.64 6.67
CA TRP A 3 -26.99 -24.46 5.51
C TRP A 3 -25.82 -25.41 5.77
N ILE A 4 -25.21 -25.39 6.97
CA ILE A 4 -24.13 -26.31 7.35
C ILE A 4 -24.70 -27.38 8.28
N GLU A 5 -24.53 -28.65 7.91
CA GLU A 5 -24.94 -29.77 8.73
C GLU A 5 -24.21 -29.78 10.09
N ARG A 6 -24.92 -30.06 11.18
CA ARG A 6 -24.38 -29.93 12.55
C ARG A 6 -23.57 -31.13 13.01
N ASP A 7 -23.61 -32.23 12.27
CA ASP A 7 -22.98 -33.51 12.60
C ASP A 7 -21.63 -33.73 11.89
N ILE A 8 -21.10 -32.71 11.21
CA ILE A 8 -19.82 -32.77 10.49
C ILE A 8 -18.58 -32.55 11.38
N GLY A 9 -18.76 -32.50 12.70
CA GLY A 9 -17.67 -32.46 13.67
C GLY A 9 -16.99 -31.10 13.84
N ILE A 10 -17.71 -29.99 13.64
CA ILE A 10 -17.21 -28.63 13.91
C ILE A 10 -18.01 -27.93 15.01
N GLU A 11 -17.39 -26.95 15.65
CA GLU A 11 -18.03 -26.10 16.64
C GLU A 11 -18.57 -24.82 16.00
N PHE A 12 -19.63 -24.28 16.60
CA PHE A 12 -20.29 -23.07 16.12
C PHE A 12 -20.36 -22.02 17.23
N ASP A 13 -20.30 -20.76 16.83
CA ASP A 13 -20.40 -19.62 17.73
C ASP A 13 -21.86 -19.28 18.11
N LYS A 14 -22.04 -18.18 18.83
CA LYS A 14 -23.36 -17.69 19.27
C LYS A 14 -24.29 -17.26 18.12
N TRP A 15 -23.76 -17.12 16.90
CA TRP A 15 -24.50 -16.73 15.70
C TRP A 15 -24.74 -17.91 14.76
N ASP A 16 -24.53 -19.14 15.25
CA ASP A 16 -24.62 -20.37 14.47
C ASP A 16 -23.63 -20.42 13.29
N CYS A 17 -22.54 -19.67 13.34
CA CYS A 17 -21.46 -19.67 12.34
C CYS A 17 -20.31 -20.58 12.82
N PRO A 18 -19.63 -21.30 11.92
CA PRO A 18 -18.51 -22.14 12.31
C PRO A 18 -17.40 -21.31 12.94
N ILE A 19 -16.79 -21.81 14.02
CA ILE A 19 -15.65 -21.15 14.65
C ILE A 19 -14.41 -21.42 13.78
N LEU A 20 -13.74 -20.34 13.37
CA LEU A 20 -12.56 -20.39 12.51
C LEU A 20 -11.37 -19.67 13.13
N ASP A 21 -10.17 -20.04 12.72
CA ASP A 21 -8.99 -19.18 12.81
C ASP A 21 -9.03 -18.12 11.69
N GLU A 22 -8.87 -16.84 12.04
CA GLU A 22 -9.07 -15.71 11.12
C GLU A 22 -8.02 -15.64 9.99
N ASP A 23 -6.81 -16.18 10.23
CA ASP A 23 -5.70 -16.14 9.27
C ASP A 23 -5.79 -17.29 8.25
N THR A 24 -6.15 -18.46 8.74
CA THR A 24 -6.14 -19.72 7.99
C THR A 24 -7.52 -20.12 7.46
N LEU A 25 -8.59 -19.57 8.03
CA LEU A 25 -9.98 -19.97 7.78
C LEU A 25 -10.24 -21.46 8.02
N GLN A 26 -9.39 -22.09 8.84
CA GLN A 26 -9.54 -23.47 9.28
C GLN A 26 -10.54 -23.51 10.43
N SER A 27 -11.46 -24.48 10.39
CA SER A 27 -12.42 -24.68 11.46
C SER A 27 -11.84 -25.46 12.64
N THR A 28 -12.65 -25.74 13.66
CA THR A 28 -12.24 -26.63 14.76
C THR A 28 -11.98 -28.07 14.30
N ASN A 29 -12.52 -28.49 13.14
CA ASN A 29 -12.06 -29.69 12.46
C ASN A 29 -10.89 -29.31 11.52
N PRO A 30 -9.69 -29.88 11.70
CA PRO A 30 -8.51 -29.52 10.91
C PRO A 30 -8.65 -29.87 9.42
N GLU A 31 -9.56 -30.76 9.04
CA GLU A 31 -9.78 -31.14 7.63
C GLU A 31 -10.76 -30.22 6.90
N ILE A 32 -11.41 -29.29 7.61
CA ILE A 32 -12.48 -28.43 7.06
C ILE A 32 -12.05 -26.96 7.10
N PHE A 33 -12.12 -26.32 5.93
CA PHE A 33 -11.80 -24.91 5.71
C PHE A 33 -13.00 -24.18 5.12
N PHE A 34 -13.10 -22.89 5.37
CA PHE A 34 -14.24 -22.07 4.96
C PHE A 34 -13.80 -20.82 4.21
N GLY A 35 -14.75 -20.21 3.50
CA GLY A 35 -14.54 -18.92 2.85
C GLY A 35 -15.86 -18.24 2.48
N GLY A 36 -15.81 -16.91 2.43
CA GLY A 36 -16.95 -16.06 2.10
C GLY A 36 -18.12 -16.21 3.08
N ASP A 37 -19.32 -15.94 2.57
CA ASP A 37 -20.55 -15.82 3.38
C ASP A 37 -20.93 -17.10 4.13
N SER A 38 -20.40 -18.25 3.71
CA SER A 38 -20.70 -19.53 4.34
C SER A 38 -20.31 -19.58 5.82
N ALA A 39 -19.31 -18.80 6.24
CA ALA A 39 -18.79 -18.78 7.60
C ALA A 39 -18.68 -17.40 8.25
N LEU A 40 -18.40 -16.35 7.46
CA LEU A 40 -18.10 -15.01 8.00
C LEU A 40 -19.28 -14.04 7.91
N GLY A 41 -20.41 -14.49 7.37
CA GLY A 41 -21.59 -13.65 7.14
C GLY A 41 -21.51 -12.86 5.84
N PRO A 42 -22.56 -12.08 5.51
CA PRO A 42 -22.67 -11.44 4.21
C PRO A 42 -21.58 -10.38 4.01
N GLU A 43 -20.67 -10.62 3.08
CA GLU A 43 -19.65 -9.66 2.68
C GLU A 43 -19.74 -9.33 1.18
N ASN A 44 -18.85 -8.45 0.70
CA ASN A 44 -18.79 -8.13 -0.72
C ASN A 44 -17.98 -9.19 -1.49
N ILE A 45 -18.10 -9.17 -2.82
CA ILE A 45 -17.41 -10.14 -3.69
C ILE A 45 -15.87 -10.10 -3.57
N ILE A 46 -15.30 -8.94 -3.19
CA ILE A 46 -13.86 -8.76 -2.99
C ILE A 46 -13.41 -9.63 -1.82
N TRP A 47 -14.14 -9.59 -0.70
CA TRP A 47 -13.83 -10.42 0.46
C TRP A 47 -14.04 -11.91 0.19
N ALA A 48 -15.11 -12.29 -0.51
CA ALA A 48 -15.30 -13.68 -0.90
C ALA A 48 -14.11 -14.21 -1.72
N SER A 49 -13.58 -13.40 -2.65
CA SER A 49 -12.37 -13.74 -3.42
C SER A 49 -11.12 -13.82 -2.53
N ALA A 50 -10.93 -12.86 -1.61
CA ALA A 50 -9.81 -12.88 -0.67
C ALA A 50 -9.83 -14.13 0.22
N HIS A 51 -10.99 -14.49 0.76
CA HIS A 51 -11.19 -15.71 1.53
C HIS A 51 -10.89 -16.97 0.73
N ALA A 52 -11.28 -17.02 -0.54
CA ALA A 52 -10.98 -18.15 -1.40
C ALA A 52 -9.47 -18.39 -1.53
N HIS A 53 -8.67 -17.33 -1.75
CA HIS A 53 -7.22 -17.44 -1.79
C HIS A 53 -6.62 -17.83 -0.43
N LYS A 54 -7.07 -17.20 0.66
CA LYS A 54 -6.60 -17.53 2.02
C LYS A 54 -6.86 -18.99 2.39
N ALA A 55 -8.07 -19.49 2.16
CA ALA A 55 -8.45 -20.88 2.41
C ALA A 55 -7.69 -21.85 1.50
N ALA A 56 -7.52 -21.51 0.21
CA ALA A 56 -6.78 -22.35 -0.73
C ALA A 56 -5.31 -22.53 -0.32
N ILE A 57 -4.65 -21.48 0.18
CA ILE A 57 -3.29 -21.56 0.73
C ILE A 57 -3.27 -22.51 1.93
N SER A 58 -4.23 -22.39 2.85
CA SER A 58 -4.33 -23.29 4.02
C SER A 58 -4.55 -24.75 3.61
N MET A 59 -5.45 -24.99 2.68
CA MET A 59 -5.73 -26.32 2.13
C MET A 59 -4.48 -26.91 1.46
N HIS A 60 -3.75 -26.10 0.69
CA HIS A 60 -2.52 -26.53 0.03
C HIS A 60 -1.44 -26.95 1.04
N LEU A 61 -1.18 -26.11 2.05
CA LEU A 61 -0.21 -26.41 3.12
C LEU A 61 -0.63 -27.66 3.91
N PHE A 62 -1.92 -27.78 4.24
CA PHE A 62 -2.48 -28.94 4.93
C PHE A 62 -2.27 -30.23 4.13
N CYS A 63 -2.58 -30.23 2.82
CA CYS A 63 -2.36 -31.38 1.95
C CYS A 63 -0.87 -31.76 1.79
N GLN A 64 0.05 -30.80 1.99
CA GLN A 64 1.49 -31.05 2.01
C GLN A 64 2.02 -31.52 3.37
N GLY A 65 1.18 -31.57 4.42
CA GLY A 65 1.60 -31.86 5.77
C GLY A 65 2.44 -30.75 6.42
N LYS A 66 2.34 -29.53 5.90
CA LYS A 66 3.01 -28.32 6.40
C LYS A 66 2.18 -27.61 7.46
N ASN A 67 2.83 -26.76 8.25
CA ASN A 67 2.13 -25.92 9.22
C ASN A 67 1.32 -24.83 8.49
N VAL A 68 0.00 -24.89 8.61
CA VAL A 68 -0.95 -23.99 7.93
C VAL A 68 -0.84 -22.52 8.32
N LYS A 69 -0.24 -22.22 9.48
CA LYS A 69 -0.10 -20.87 10.03
C LYS A 69 1.31 -20.32 9.86
N GLU A 70 2.32 -21.12 10.13
CA GLU A 70 3.73 -20.70 10.11
C GLU A 70 4.34 -20.67 8.70
N GLU A 71 3.93 -21.58 7.81
CA GLU A 71 4.50 -21.71 6.46
C GLU A 71 3.70 -20.96 5.39
N ARG A 72 2.85 -20.02 5.82
CA ARG A 72 2.09 -19.17 4.89
C ARG A 72 3.04 -18.19 4.21
N PRO A 73 2.80 -17.86 2.92
CA PRO A 73 3.56 -16.80 2.30
C PRO A 73 3.27 -15.46 2.99
N PRO A 74 4.29 -14.61 3.18
CA PRO A 74 4.13 -13.35 3.89
C PRO A 74 3.22 -12.39 3.10
N GLU A 75 2.28 -11.77 3.81
CA GLU A 75 1.57 -10.58 3.34
C GLU A 75 2.31 -9.32 3.77
N GLY A 76 2.27 -8.27 2.95
CA GLY A 76 2.85 -7.00 3.34
C GLY A 76 3.13 -6.07 2.18
N VAL A 77 3.92 -5.05 2.48
CA VAL A 77 4.39 -4.07 1.51
C VAL A 77 5.90 -4.19 1.45
N ASN A 78 6.44 -4.36 0.24
CA ASN A 78 7.85 -4.23 -0.01
C ASN A 78 8.12 -2.89 -0.66
N LEU A 79 9.24 -2.27 -0.28
CA LEU A 79 9.77 -1.11 -0.97
C LEU A 79 10.89 -1.58 -1.90
N LEU A 80 10.72 -1.35 -3.19
CA LEU A 80 11.71 -1.70 -4.20
C LEU A 80 12.34 -0.42 -4.75
N SER A 81 13.67 -0.33 -4.72
CA SER A 81 14.38 0.81 -5.31
C SER A 81 13.96 1.00 -6.77
N GLN A 82 13.49 2.20 -7.06
CA GLN A 82 13.09 2.64 -8.39
C GLN A 82 13.85 3.92 -8.66
N LYS A 83 14.81 3.85 -9.58
CA LYS A 83 15.50 5.05 -10.04
C LYS A 83 14.50 5.98 -10.70
N MET A 84 14.41 7.20 -10.20
CA MET A 84 13.64 8.27 -10.81
C MET A 84 14.63 9.34 -11.25
N GLY A 85 15.03 9.30 -12.53
CA GLY A 85 15.79 10.40 -13.10
C GLY A 85 15.00 11.70 -13.05
N ILE A 86 15.70 12.84 -13.06
CA ILE A 86 15.10 14.18 -13.03
C ILE A 86 14.10 14.45 -14.19
N HIS A 87 14.22 13.67 -15.27
CA HIS A 87 13.33 13.67 -16.44
C HIS A 87 12.59 12.34 -16.64
N GLU A 88 12.77 11.39 -15.72
CA GLU A 88 12.22 10.03 -15.79
C GLU A 88 11.20 9.83 -14.67
N TRP A 89 10.27 10.77 -14.57
CA TRP A 89 9.03 10.48 -13.88
C TRP A 89 8.26 9.45 -14.71
N SER A 90 7.65 8.47 -14.05
CA SER A 90 6.88 7.44 -14.79
C SER A 90 5.68 8.06 -15.53
N TYR A 91 5.22 9.24 -15.10
CA TYR A 91 4.07 10.00 -15.61
C TYR A 91 4.30 11.50 -15.45
N ASP A 92 3.54 12.32 -16.19
CA ASP A 92 3.57 13.78 -16.10
C ASP A 92 2.90 14.24 -14.78
N ALA A 93 3.69 14.48 -13.73
CA ALA A 93 3.18 14.78 -12.40
C ALA A 93 2.76 16.25 -12.15
N GLU A 94 2.50 17.00 -13.23
CA GLU A 94 1.96 18.36 -13.07
C GLU A 94 0.51 18.29 -12.56
N HIS A 95 0.19 19.12 -11.57
CA HIS A 95 -1.18 19.25 -11.10
C HIS A 95 -2.06 19.77 -12.24
N ASP A 96 -2.91 18.90 -12.78
CA ASP A 96 -3.94 19.27 -13.75
C ASP A 96 -5.23 19.72 -13.03
N PRO A 97 -5.61 21.01 -13.14
CA PRO A 97 -6.85 21.53 -12.53
C PRO A 97 -8.13 21.05 -13.22
N SER A 98 -8.03 20.17 -14.23
CA SER A 98 -9.18 19.56 -14.89
C SER A 98 -10.12 18.90 -13.88
N VAL A 99 -11.42 19.10 -14.11
CA VAL A 99 -12.45 18.44 -13.30
C VAL A 99 -12.43 16.95 -13.60
N ARG A 100 -12.68 16.13 -12.57
CA ARG A 100 -12.77 14.68 -12.73
C ARG A 100 -13.78 14.34 -13.83
N HIS A 101 -13.30 13.65 -14.87
CA HIS A 101 -14.16 13.18 -15.94
C HIS A 101 -15.08 12.07 -15.41
N ILE A 102 -16.38 12.19 -15.69
CA ILE A 102 -17.37 11.18 -15.29
C ILE A 102 -17.30 10.03 -16.29
N VAL A 103 -17.25 8.80 -15.78
CA VAL A 103 -17.29 7.60 -16.61
C VAL A 103 -18.56 7.62 -17.48
N PRO A 104 -18.43 7.56 -18.81
CA PRO A 104 -19.57 7.49 -19.71
C PRO A 104 -20.47 6.30 -19.39
N HIS A 105 -21.78 6.52 -19.43
CA HIS A 105 -22.76 5.48 -19.21
C HIS A 105 -23.56 5.18 -20.47
N ALA A 106 -23.99 3.93 -20.63
CA ALA A 106 -24.96 3.54 -21.63
C ALA A 106 -26.32 4.22 -21.38
N ASP A 107 -27.10 4.39 -22.45
CA ASP A 107 -28.45 4.95 -22.35
C ASP A 107 -29.32 4.13 -21.40
N LYS A 108 -30.01 4.82 -20.48
CA LYS A 108 -30.86 4.19 -19.45
C LYS A 108 -32.02 3.39 -20.05
N GLU A 109 -32.62 3.85 -21.14
CA GLU A 109 -33.72 3.13 -21.77
C GLU A 109 -33.27 1.79 -22.36
N VAL A 110 -32.01 1.71 -22.79
CA VAL A 110 -31.41 0.50 -23.35
C VAL A 110 -30.97 -0.44 -22.23
N SER A 111 -30.22 0.07 -21.25
CA SER A 111 -29.69 -0.75 -20.14
C SER A 111 -30.79 -1.32 -19.24
N LEU A 112 -31.90 -0.59 -19.02
CA LEU A 112 -33.04 -1.10 -18.25
C LEU A 112 -33.82 -2.22 -18.96
N LYS A 113 -33.75 -2.29 -20.30
CA LYS A 113 -34.44 -3.32 -21.10
C LYS A 113 -33.57 -4.54 -21.37
N ASN A 114 -32.26 -4.44 -21.20
CA ASN A 114 -31.32 -5.51 -21.52
C ASN A 114 -30.20 -5.61 -20.49
N ILE A 115 -30.32 -6.59 -19.59
CA ILE A 115 -29.34 -6.88 -18.54
C ILE A 115 -27.94 -7.26 -19.06
N LYS A 116 -27.81 -7.60 -20.36
CA LYS A 116 -26.51 -7.93 -20.98
C LYS A 116 -25.73 -6.71 -21.46
N VAL A 117 -26.33 -5.52 -21.42
CA VAL A 117 -25.65 -4.29 -21.83
C VAL A 117 -24.82 -3.77 -20.66
N GLU A 118 -23.55 -3.55 -20.92
CA GLU A 118 -22.65 -2.91 -19.96
C GLU A 118 -23.06 -1.46 -19.73
N VAL A 119 -23.17 -1.07 -18.45
CA VAL A 119 -23.65 0.27 -18.07
C VAL A 119 -22.49 1.26 -18.06
N GLU A 120 -21.34 0.88 -17.53
CA GLU A 120 -20.13 1.70 -17.51
C GLU A 120 -19.31 1.43 -18.77
N LEU A 121 -19.29 2.39 -19.69
CA LEU A 121 -18.64 2.21 -21.00
C LEU A 121 -17.12 2.47 -20.95
N GLY A 122 -16.61 2.91 -19.80
CA GLY A 122 -15.23 3.32 -19.63
C GLY A 122 -14.88 4.60 -20.41
N PHE A 123 -13.62 5.02 -20.31
CA PHE A 123 -13.08 6.09 -21.13
C PHE A 123 -12.63 5.55 -22.48
N ASP A 124 -12.67 6.41 -23.51
CA ASP A 124 -11.95 6.11 -24.74
C ASP A 124 -10.43 6.09 -24.46
N GLU A 125 -9.67 5.45 -25.35
CA GLU A 125 -8.23 5.24 -25.16
C GLU A 125 -7.47 6.55 -24.92
N LYS A 126 -7.86 7.63 -25.61
CA LYS A 126 -7.20 8.92 -25.48
C LYS A 126 -7.48 9.54 -24.11
N LEU A 127 -8.75 9.63 -23.71
CA LEU A 127 -9.12 10.16 -22.40
C LEU A 127 -8.57 9.30 -21.27
N GLY A 128 -8.55 7.98 -21.44
CA GLY A 128 -7.96 7.05 -20.48
C GLY A 128 -6.46 7.27 -20.31
N PHE A 129 -5.72 7.51 -21.41
CA PHE A 129 -4.32 7.86 -21.37
C PHE A 129 -4.09 9.20 -20.66
N ASP A 130 -4.82 10.25 -21.07
CA ASP A 130 -4.73 11.59 -20.47
C ASP A 130 -5.02 11.54 -18.95
N GLU A 131 -6.03 10.78 -18.52
CA GLU A 131 -6.34 10.58 -17.10
C GLU A 131 -5.26 9.78 -16.34
N ALA A 132 -4.64 8.78 -16.97
CA ALA A 132 -3.56 8.01 -16.37
C ALA A 132 -2.29 8.85 -16.16
N GLN A 133 -2.04 9.84 -17.04
CA GLN A 133 -0.92 10.76 -16.89
C GLN A 133 -1.03 11.66 -15.65
N ARG A 134 -2.23 11.87 -15.09
CA ARG A 134 -2.46 12.68 -13.88
C ARG A 134 -2.00 11.98 -12.58
N CYS A 135 -1.38 10.80 -12.66
CA CYS A 135 -0.91 10.05 -11.50
C CYS A 135 0.15 10.85 -10.71
N LEU A 136 -0.08 11.04 -9.42
CA LEU A 136 0.84 11.75 -8.51
C LEU A 136 1.98 10.88 -7.97
N ASN A 137 2.15 9.64 -8.46
CA ASN A 137 3.19 8.69 -8.01
C ASN A 137 3.23 8.50 -6.48
N CYS A 138 2.05 8.47 -5.83
CA CYS A 138 1.96 8.26 -4.38
C CYS A 138 2.45 6.87 -3.93
N ASP A 139 2.67 5.95 -4.87
CA ASP A 139 3.31 4.67 -4.63
C ASP A 139 4.84 4.79 -4.52
N VAL A 140 5.47 5.94 -4.78
CA VAL A 140 6.92 6.12 -4.63
C VAL A 140 7.26 6.94 -3.38
N GLN A 141 8.12 6.38 -2.56
CA GLN A 141 8.50 6.89 -1.24
C GLN A 141 9.97 7.36 -1.25
N THR A 142 10.24 8.51 -0.63
CA THR A 142 11.61 8.96 -0.35
C THR A 142 12.12 8.26 0.91
N VAL A 143 13.08 7.35 0.78
CA VAL A 143 13.63 6.56 1.89
C VAL A 143 15.04 7.02 2.23
N PHE A 144 15.29 7.30 3.50
CA PHE A 144 16.61 7.69 4.01
C PHE A 144 17.28 6.56 4.79
N THR A 145 18.55 6.31 4.48
CA THR A 145 19.42 5.37 5.18
C THR A 145 20.53 6.13 5.91
N ASP A 146 20.36 6.29 7.21
CA ASP A 146 21.25 7.00 8.14
C ASP A 146 22.73 6.59 8.02
N ARG A 147 23.03 5.28 8.05
CA ARG A 147 24.40 4.73 7.98
C ARG A 147 25.17 5.04 6.69
N LEU A 148 24.49 5.52 5.64
CA LEU A 148 25.12 5.91 4.38
C LEU A 148 25.35 7.42 4.29
N CYS A 149 24.74 8.20 5.18
CA CYS A 149 24.84 9.64 5.16
C CYS A 149 26.21 10.10 5.67
N ILE A 150 26.84 11.02 4.93
CA ILE A 150 28.10 11.67 5.30
C ILE A 150 27.91 13.14 5.66
N GLU A 151 26.66 13.58 5.82
CA GLU A 151 26.30 14.95 6.24
C GLU A 151 26.92 16.04 5.35
N CYS A 152 26.87 15.83 4.03
CA CYS A 152 27.39 16.77 3.03
C CYS A 152 26.42 17.91 2.66
N ASP A 153 25.23 17.95 3.26
CA ASP A 153 24.15 18.93 3.04
C ASP A 153 23.61 19.06 1.60
N ALA A 154 24.04 18.20 0.67
CA ALA A 154 23.63 18.28 -0.73
C ALA A 154 22.12 18.06 -0.94
N CYS A 155 21.47 17.26 -0.09
CA CYS A 155 20.02 17.05 -0.12
C CYS A 155 19.22 18.23 0.43
N VAL A 156 19.80 19.00 1.35
CA VAL A 156 19.22 20.23 1.91
C VAL A 156 19.26 21.32 0.83
N ASP A 157 20.42 21.52 0.20
CA ASP A 157 20.65 22.54 -0.83
C ASP A 157 19.78 22.37 -2.09
N ILE A 158 19.51 21.14 -2.51
CA ILE A 158 18.72 20.87 -3.73
C ILE A 158 17.21 20.86 -3.49
N CYS A 159 16.75 20.86 -2.23
CA CYS A 159 15.34 20.73 -1.92
C CYS A 159 14.58 22.01 -2.30
N PRO A 160 13.61 21.97 -3.23
CA PRO A 160 12.89 23.18 -3.64
C PRO A 160 11.92 23.70 -2.57
N MET A 161 11.63 22.89 -1.55
CA MET A 161 10.66 23.18 -0.49
C MET A 161 11.33 23.42 0.87
N ASP A 162 12.66 23.41 0.94
CA ASP A 162 13.43 23.57 2.19
C ASP A 162 12.99 22.60 3.31
N CYS A 163 12.51 21.41 2.93
CA CYS A 163 11.86 20.50 3.87
C CYS A 163 12.80 19.53 4.59
N ILE A 164 14.11 19.53 4.27
CA ILE A 164 15.11 18.63 4.87
C ILE A 164 16.06 19.46 5.75
N SER A 165 16.35 18.99 6.95
CA SER A 165 17.24 19.66 7.90
C SER A 165 18.09 18.65 8.67
N PHE A 166 19.31 19.05 9.03
CA PHE A 166 20.15 18.31 9.98
C PHE A 166 20.21 19.07 11.29
N THR A 167 19.70 18.48 12.38
CA THR A 167 19.61 19.13 13.70
C THR A 167 20.01 18.16 14.81
N ASP A 168 20.27 18.69 16.00
CA ASP A 168 20.38 17.86 17.20
C ASP A 168 19.06 17.13 17.47
N ASN A 169 19.16 15.89 17.95
CA ASN A 169 17.99 15.10 18.33
C ASN A 169 17.38 15.68 19.62
N ALA A 170 16.27 16.39 19.49
CA ALA A 170 15.58 17.07 20.57
C ALA A 170 14.08 16.76 20.56
N GLU A 171 13.36 17.25 21.56
CA GLU A 171 11.90 17.19 21.57
C GLU A 171 11.31 17.89 20.33
N GLU A 172 10.35 17.24 19.68
CA GLU A 172 9.77 17.68 18.39
C GLU A 172 9.28 19.13 18.43
N SER A 173 8.61 19.52 19.51
CA SER A 173 8.13 20.90 19.74
C SER A 173 9.24 21.96 19.68
N SER A 174 10.48 21.57 20.02
CA SER A 174 11.65 22.45 19.96
C SER A 174 12.34 22.39 18.59
N MET A 175 12.23 21.27 17.87
CA MET A 175 12.81 21.11 16.53
C MET A 175 12.01 21.83 15.44
N ARG A 176 10.67 21.69 15.44
CA ARG A 176 9.78 22.24 14.39
C ARG A 176 10.05 23.71 14.02
N PRO A 177 10.24 24.65 14.97
CA PRO A 177 10.45 26.06 14.64
C PRO A 177 11.84 26.40 14.09
N VAL A 178 12.82 25.50 14.28
CA VAL A 178 14.23 25.74 13.93
C VAL A 178 14.71 24.92 12.73
N LEU A 179 13.81 24.12 12.13
CA LEU A 179 14.05 23.52 10.81
C LEU A 179 14.24 24.61 9.75
N MET A 180 14.84 24.24 8.61
CA MET A 180 15.08 25.15 7.49
C MET A 180 13.80 25.89 7.06
N ALA A 181 12.70 25.15 6.93
CA ALA A 181 11.33 25.68 6.89
C ALA A 181 10.60 25.30 8.19
N PRO A 182 10.04 26.25 8.95
CA PRO A 182 9.29 25.93 10.17
C PRO A 182 8.08 25.03 9.91
N ALA A 183 8.06 23.85 10.52
CA ALA A 183 7.00 22.85 10.35
C ALA A 183 5.79 23.14 11.25
N THR A 184 4.82 23.89 10.75
CA THR A 184 3.66 24.35 11.55
C THR A 184 2.51 23.34 11.63
N ASN A 185 2.43 22.39 10.71
CA ASN A 185 1.36 21.39 10.72
C ASN A 185 1.67 20.28 11.73
N LEU A 186 0.88 20.20 12.81
CA LEU A 186 1.02 19.19 13.86
C LEU A 186 0.24 17.90 13.59
N GLU A 187 -0.64 17.88 12.58
CA GLU A 187 -1.35 16.67 12.17
C GLU A 187 -0.46 15.74 11.33
N GLN A 188 0.61 16.29 10.75
CA GLN A 188 1.60 15.56 9.97
C GLN A 188 2.85 15.31 10.81
N ASP A 189 3.22 14.04 10.92
CA ASP A 189 4.44 13.61 11.59
C ASP A 189 5.68 14.03 10.79
N LEU A 190 6.76 14.38 11.50
CA LEU A 190 8.07 14.59 10.90
C LEU A 190 8.74 13.25 10.60
N TYR A 191 9.37 13.13 9.44
CA TYR A 191 10.21 11.99 9.14
C TYR A 191 11.61 12.22 9.71
N VAL A 192 11.93 11.56 10.83
CA VAL A 192 13.20 11.69 11.55
C VAL A 192 14.05 10.43 11.37
N SER A 193 15.33 10.58 11.03
CA SER A 193 16.27 9.46 10.92
C SER A 193 16.78 8.97 12.28
N GLY A 194 17.49 7.84 12.26
CA GLY A 194 18.41 7.49 13.34
C GLY A 194 19.55 8.49 13.50
N HIS A 195 20.38 8.28 14.53
CA HIS A 195 21.56 9.11 14.78
C HIS A 195 22.59 8.96 13.66
N LEU A 196 23.11 10.09 13.20
CA LEU A 196 24.21 10.18 12.24
C LEU A 196 25.56 10.12 12.96
N GLU A 197 26.64 10.04 12.19
CA GLU A 197 28.02 9.97 12.72
C GLU A 197 28.37 11.18 13.62
N THR A 198 27.81 12.36 13.37
CA THR A 198 28.00 13.54 14.24
C THR A 198 27.10 13.54 15.49
N GLY A 199 26.15 12.60 15.61
CA GLY A 199 25.14 12.54 16.67
C GLY A 199 23.85 13.30 16.34
N ARG A 200 23.84 14.12 15.29
CA ARG A 200 22.64 14.80 14.74
C ARG A 200 21.65 13.80 14.12
N VAL A 201 20.48 14.29 13.77
CA VAL A 201 19.44 13.57 13.00
C VAL A 201 19.09 14.34 11.74
N MET A 202 18.72 13.61 10.69
CA MET A 202 18.02 14.16 9.54
C MET A 202 16.54 14.26 9.90
N VAL A 203 15.96 15.42 9.68
CA VAL A 203 14.52 15.69 9.84
C VAL A 203 13.98 16.16 8.51
N LYS A 204 12.93 15.49 8.04
CA LYS A 204 12.19 15.85 6.83
C LYS A 204 10.75 16.19 7.20
N ASP A 205 10.29 17.36 6.79
CA ASP A 205 8.88 17.74 6.87
C ASP A 205 8.12 17.14 5.68
N GLU A 206 7.26 16.16 5.98
CA GLU A 206 6.44 15.48 4.99
C GLU A 206 5.26 16.34 4.50
N ASP A 207 4.83 17.36 5.26
CA ASP A 207 3.69 18.21 4.90
C ASP A 207 3.95 18.98 3.60
N VAL A 208 5.20 19.41 3.40
CA VAL A 208 5.62 20.22 2.26
C VAL A 208 6.46 19.44 1.24
N CYS A 209 6.76 18.16 1.49
CA CYS A 209 7.55 17.37 0.55
C CYS A 209 6.76 17.00 -0.70
N LEU A 210 7.33 17.26 -1.88
CA LEU A 210 6.72 16.92 -3.17
C LEU A 210 7.11 15.52 -3.70
N HIS A 211 7.88 14.74 -2.94
CA HIS A 211 8.42 13.43 -3.37
C HIS A 211 9.16 13.48 -4.72
N CYS A 212 9.79 14.62 -5.04
CA CYS A 212 10.36 14.88 -6.36
C CYS A 212 11.65 14.12 -6.71
N GLY A 213 12.24 13.39 -5.77
CA GLY A 213 13.46 12.59 -5.98
C GLY A 213 14.78 13.35 -6.11
N LEU A 214 14.76 14.70 -6.12
CA LEU A 214 15.98 15.51 -6.25
C LEU A 214 17.03 15.23 -5.16
N CYS A 215 16.59 14.95 -3.93
CA CYS A 215 17.48 14.59 -2.82
C CYS A 215 18.20 13.25 -3.08
N ALA A 216 17.55 12.27 -3.70
CA ALA A 216 18.12 10.98 -4.07
C ALA A 216 19.13 11.14 -5.21
N GLU A 217 18.74 11.84 -6.28
CA GLU A 217 19.63 12.09 -7.43
C GLU A 217 20.88 12.90 -7.07
N ARG A 218 20.77 13.81 -6.10
CA ARG A 218 21.91 14.64 -5.65
C ARG A 218 22.80 13.93 -4.63
N CYS A 219 22.33 12.88 -3.96
CA CYS A 219 23.05 12.24 -2.86
C CYS A 219 24.28 11.47 -3.37
N PRO A 220 25.51 11.83 -2.97
CA PRO A 220 26.72 11.17 -3.47
C PRO A 220 26.92 9.75 -2.93
N THR A 221 26.21 9.38 -1.85
CA THR A 221 26.34 8.09 -1.17
C THR A 221 25.11 7.20 -1.30
N ASN A 222 24.08 7.65 -2.03
CA ASN A 222 22.76 7.00 -2.10
C ASN A 222 22.14 6.77 -0.69
N ALA A 223 22.38 7.69 0.24
CA ALA A 223 21.67 7.70 1.53
C ALA A 223 20.18 8.02 1.34
N TRP A 224 19.82 8.75 0.30
CA TRP A 224 18.46 8.90 -0.18
C TRP A 224 18.20 7.96 -1.35
N ASP A 225 17.08 7.26 -1.32
CA ASP A 225 16.61 6.37 -2.38
C ASP A 225 15.11 6.62 -2.63
N MET A 226 14.70 6.45 -3.89
CA MET A 226 13.29 6.46 -4.27
C MET A 226 12.81 5.02 -4.36
N GLN A 227 11.85 4.64 -3.54
CA GLN A 227 11.39 3.25 -3.46
C GLN A 227 9.90 3.15 -3.74
N LYS A 228 9.54 2.27 -4.68
CA LYS A 228 8.15 1.98 -4.99
C LYS A 228 7.58 0.97 -4.01
N SER A 229 6.44 1.32 -3.44
CA SER A 229 5.58 0.45 -2.64
C SER A 229 4.92 -0.60 -3.52
N VAL A 230 5.32 -1.84 -3.31
CA VAL A 230 4.71 -3.02 -3.92
C VAL A 230 3.95 -3.76 -2.85
N ILE A 231 2.62 -3.72 -2.96
CA ILE A 231 1.73 -4.48 -2.09
C ILE A 231 1.76 -5.93 -2.55
N HIS A 232 2.08 -6.83 -1.63
CA HIS A 232 2.10 -8.25 -1.86
C HIS A 232 1.02 -8.92 -1.01
N ILE A 233 -0.03 -9.39 -1.70
CA ILE A 233 -1.11 -10.18 -1.12
C ILE A 233 -0.94 -11.61 -1.66
N PRO A 234 -0.66 -12.61 -0.80
CA PRO A 234 -0.51 -13.99 -1.24
C PRO A 234 -1.78 -14.47 -1.95
N GLN A 235 -1.63 -14.88 -3.20
CA GLN A 235 -2.69 -15.53 -3.97
C GLN A 235 -2.24 -16.93 -4.35
N MET A 236 -3.14 -17.90 -4.20
CA MET A 236 -2.85 -19.23 -4.69
C MET A 236 -2.58 -19.18 -6.21
N GLY A 237 -1.39 -19.63 -6.63
CA GLY A 237 -0.92 -19.59 -8.01
C GLY A 237 0.00 -18.40 -8.36
N SER A 238 0.12 -17.38 -7.49
CA SER A 238 1.08 -16.27 -7.68
C SER A 238 2.47 -16.59 -7.14
N TYR A 239 2.58 -17.54 -6.20
CA TYR A 239 3.85 -18.15 -5.78
C TYR A 239 4.19 -19.32 -6.73
N ALA A 240 4.65 -19.00 -7.92
CA ALA A 240 5.52 -19.91 -8.66
C ALA A 240 6.97 -19.56 -8.26
N GLU A 241 7.73 -20.58 -7.87
CA GLU A 241 9.14 -20.49 -7.44
C GLU A 241 10.03 -19.65 -8.36
#